data_AF-A0A957FFH6-F1
#
_entry.id   AF-A0A957FFH6-F1
#
_cell.length_a   1.000
_cell.length_b   1.000
_cell.length_c   1.000
_cell.angle_alpha   90.00
_cell.angle_beta   90.00
_cell.angle_gamma   90.00
#
_symmetry.space_group_name_H-M   'P 1'
#
loop_
_entity.id
_entity.type
_entity.pdbx_description
1 polymer ?
#
loop_
_entity_poly.entity_id
_entity_poly.type
_entity_poly.pdbx_seq_one_letter_code
_entity_poly.pdbx_strand_id
1 'polypeptide(L)'
;RLPGARPAAAAPLPNLWLRFRPGQDVATHAHIQTGQADSKFGMSAAEIETAVALCRQHNLPLTGLHFHLGSQFREPEPVTAALDRTLDLAARAGLPANWALSPGGGLGAAYHEADLPHPVVADYVRLVAGHVVAGCRARGLPLPRLQLEPGRSLVARAGVALYRIETVKHSAGRRWLLLDGGLADNPRPALYAARYTALPVRQPLRPATGPAWLAGPFCETGDRLIDALPFPDAAPGDLVAVPVSGAYQLSMASSYNGAARPAVLWLENGRAHLIQARETPADLLRRDRPLPRDH
;
A
#
# COMPACT_ATOMS: atom_id res chain seq x y z
N ARG A 1 -21.13 -33.79 37.76
CA ARG A 1 -20.74 -32.39 38.03
C ARG A 1 -19.43 -32.44 38.81
N LEU A 2 -18.31 -32.00 38.22
CA LEU A 2 -17.05 -31.90 38.96
C LEU A 2 -17.15 -30.70 39.93
N PRO A 3 -16.93 -30.89 41.23
CA PRO A 3 -16.90 -29.79 42.19
C PRO A 3 -15.51 -29.15 42.18
N GLY A 4 -15.41 -27.85 41.90
CA GLY A 4 -14.19 -27.08 42.18
C GLY A 4 -13.71 -26.07 41.13
N ALA A 5 -14.32 -25.97 39.94
CA ALA A 5 -13.94 -24.92 39.00
C ALA A 5 -14.58 -23.58 39.41
N ARG A 6 -13.80 -22.69 40.04
CA ARG A 6 -14.13 -21.26 40.07
C ARG A 6 -14.37 -20.80 38.62
N PRO A 7 -15.43 -20.03 38.32
CA PRO A 7 -15.58 -19.46 36.99
C PRO A 7 -14.32 -18.64 36.70
N ALA A 8 -13.61 -18.96 35.62
CA ALA A 8 -12.54 -18.10 35.13
C ALA A 8 -13.16 -16.72 34.91
N ALA A 9 -12.59 -15.68 35.53
CA ALA A 9 -13.01 -14.31 35.27
C ALA A 9 -13.01 -14.11 33.74
N ALA A 10 -14.14 -13.68 33.19
CA ALA A 10 -14.26 -13.48 31.75
C ALA A 10 -13.13 -12.54 31.30
N ALA A 11 -12.39 -12.94 30.27
CA ALA A 11 -11.32 -12.12 29.72
C ALA A 11 -11.90 -10.73 29.33
N PRO A 12 -11.16 -9.63 29.57
CA PRO A 12 -11.64 -8.30 29.22
C PRO A 12 -11.95 -8.23 27.72
N LEU A 13 -13.07 -7.61 27.37
CA LEU A 13 -13.47 -7.43 25.98
C LEU A 13 -12.44 -6.56 25.24
N PRO A 14 -12.19 -6.84 23.94
CA PRO A 14 -11.27 -6.03 23.15
C PRO A 14 -11.88 -4.66 22.84
N ASN A 15 -11.04 -3.63 22.90
CA ASN A 15 -11.39 -2.27 22.46
C ASN A 15 -11.84 -2.27 21.00
N LEU A 16 -12.98 -1.61 20.73
CA LEU A 16 -13.59 -1.52 19.40
C LEU A 16 -13.42 -0.11 18.83
N TRP A 17 -13.07 -0.03 17.55
CA TRP A 17 -13.18 1.19 16.74
C TRP A 17 -14.20 0.96 15.63
N LEU A 18 -14.99 1.99 15.33
CA LEU A 18 -15.94 1.93 14.21
C LEU A 18 -15.36 2.63 12.99
N ARG A 19 -15.37 1.94 11.84
CA ARG A 19 -14.91 2.49 10.57
C ARG A 19 -16.02 3.28 9.90
N PHE A 20 -15.91 4.60 9.94
CA PHE A 20 -16.80 5.52 9.27
C PHE A 20 -16.45 5.67 7.78
N ARG A 21 -17.49 5.86 6.97
CA ARG A 21 -17.42 6.20 5.55
C ARG A 21 -17.88 7.66 5.39
N PRO A 22 -16.95 8.63 5.33
CA PRO A 22 -17.26 10.06 5.32
C PRO A 22 -17.92 10.58 4.04
N GLY A 23 -18.04 9.77 2.99
CA GLY A 23 -18.78 10.12 1.77
C GLY A 23 -18.15 11.29 1.01
N GLN A 24 -16.83 11.27 0.84
CA GLN A 24 -16.10 12.25 0.03
C GLN A 24 -15.20 11.54 -0.98
N ASP A 25 -15.32 11.95 -2.23
CA ASP A 25 -14.55 11.45 -3.36
C ASP A 25 -13.14 12.02 -3.31
N VAL A 26 -12.12 11.16 -3.27
CA VAL A 26 -10.75 11.56 -3.60
C VAL A 26 -10.54 11.21 -5.06
N ALA A 27 -10.42 12.23 -5.92
CA ALA A 27 -10.15 12.05 -7.34
C ALA A 27 -8.76 11.40 -7.55
N THR A 28 -8.74 10.07 -7.55
CA THR A 28 -7.61 9.21 -7.96
C THR A 28 -8.14 8.12 -8.88
N HIS A 29 -7.30 7.46 -9.68
CA HIS A 29 -7.72 6.45 -10.67
C HIS A 29 -8.79 5.49 -10.13
N ALA A 30 -9.79 5.15 -10.94
CA ALA A 30 -10.99 4.38 -10.57
C ALA A 30 -10.72 3.04 -9.85
N HIS A 31 -9.52 2.47 -9.98
CA HIS A 31 -9.11 1.21 -9.32
C HIS A 31 -8.45 1.39 -7.94
N ILE A 32 -8.23 2.63 -7.46
CA ILE A 32 -7.55 2.95 -6.18
C ILE A 32 -8.48 3.70 -5.20
N GLN A 33 -9.74 3.93 -5.60
CA GLN A 33 -10.75 4.64 -4.80
C GLN A 33 -11.44 3.68 -3.82
N THR A 34 -11.26 3.87 -2.50
CA THR A 34 -11.91 3.03 -1.47
C THR A 34 -13.04 3.75 -0.70
N GLY A 35 -13.35 4.99 -1.06
CA GLY A 35 -14.28 5.87 -0.33
C GLY A 35 -15.72 5.97 -0.89
N GLN A 36 -16.05 5.25 -1.96
CA GLN A 36 -17.34 5.34 -2.66
C GLN A 36 -18.54 5.08 -1.73
N ALA A 37 -19.71 5.67 -2.04
CA ALA A 37 -21.00 5.33 -1.40
C ALA A 37 -21.40 3.85 -1.63
N ASP A 38 -20.74 3.17 -2.58
CA ASP A 38 -20.80 1.72 -2.83
C ASP A 38 -19.50 1.00 -2.40
N SER A 39 -18.76 1.56 -1.44
CA SER A 39 -17.61 0.89 -0.85
C SER A 39 -18.07 -0.27 0.03
N LYS A 40 -17.48 -1.45 -0.15
CA LYS A 40 -17.64 -2.61 0.74
C LYS A 40 -17.10 -2.39 2.17
N PHE A 41 -16.52 -1.23 2.46
CA PHE A 41 -15.87 -0.93 3.71
C PHE A 41 -16.54 0.22 4.46
N GLY A 42 -16.58 0.06 5.78
CA GLY A 42 -17.05 1.10 6.70
C GLY A 42 -18.56 1.20 6.76
N MET A 43 -19.01 2.13 7.59
CA MET A 43 -20.39 2.36 7.96
C MET A 43 -20.76 3.81 7.59
N SER A 44 -21.98 4.02 7.10
CA SER A 44 -22.62 5.33 7.05
C SER A 44 -22.77 5.93 8.45
N ALA A 45 -23.08 7.23 8.53
CA ALA A 45 -23.31 7.91 9.81
C ALA A 45 -24.45 7.25 10.62
N ALA A 46 -25.54 6.86 9.97
CA ALA A 46 -26.68 6.20 10.63
C ALA A 46 -26.32 4.80 11.16
N GLU A 47 -25.51 4.04 10.42
CA GLU A 47 -25.00 2.74 10.88
C GLU A 47 -24.04 2.90 12.06
N ILE A 48 -23.19 3.94 12.05
CA ILE A 48 -22.32 4.26 13.21
C ILE A 48 -23.17 4.57 14.44
N GLU A 49 -24.21 5.40 14.32
CA GLU A 49 -25.08 5.75 15.45
C GLU A 49 -25.81 4.51 16.01
N THR A 50 -26.27 3.62 15.11
CA THR A 50 -26.85 2.32 15.49
C THR A 50 -25.82 1.44 16.23
N ALA A 51 -24.60 1.34 15.69
CA ALA A 51 -23.53 0.55 16.29
C ALA A 51 -23.09 1.10 17.66
N VAL A 52 -23.07 2.43 17.84
CA VAL A 52 -22.81 3.09 19.13
C VAL A 52 -23.88 2.68 20.15
N ALA A 53 -25.17 2.70 19.78
CA ALA A 53 -26.25 2.28 20.67
C ALA A 53 -26.11 0.81 21.09
N LEU A 54 -25.78 -0.08 20.15
CA LEU A 54 -25.52 -1.50 20.43
C LEU A 54 -24.31 -1.69 21.34
N CYS A 55 -23.23 -0.95 21.12
CA CYS A 55 -22.04 -1.02 21.99
C CYS A 55 -22.40 -0.65 23.43
N ARG A 56 -23.20 0.41 23.63
CA ARG A 56 -23.69 0.81 24.96
C ARG A 56 -24.60 -0.25 25.58
N GLN A 57 -25.54 -0.78 24.81
CA GLN A 57 -26.48 -1.81 25.28
C GLN A 57 -25.77 -3.09 25.76
N HIS A 58 -24.68 -3.48 25.09
CA HIS A 58 -23.94 -4.70 25.37
C HIS A 58 -22.64 -4.48 26.16
N ASN A 59 -22.42 -3.27 26.69
CA ASN A 59 -21.18 -2.89 27.39
C ASN A 59 -19.90 -3.21 26.60
N LEU A 60 -19.94 -3.04 25.27
CA LEU A 60 -18.77 -3.22 24.41
C LEU A 60 -17.89 -1.96 24.48
N PRO A 61 -16.55 -2.11 24.65
CA PRO A 61 -15.64 -0.99 24.86
C PRO A 61 -15.36 -0.24 23.54
N LEU A 62 -16.28 0.62 23.11
CA LEU A 62 -16.09 1.52 21.97
C LEU A 62 -15.12 2.64 22.36
N THR A 63 -13.95 2.66 21.72
CA THR A 63 -12.82 3.54 22.09
C THR A 63 -12.28 4.36 20.93
N GLY A 64 -12.86 4.30 19.73
CA GLY A 64 -12.36 5.11 18.64
C GLY A 64 -13.18 5.07 17.35
N LEU A 65 -12.78 5.97 16.46
CA LEU A 65 -13.31 6.07 15.10
C LEU A 65 -12.16 5.97 14.10
N HIS A 66 -12.47 5.33 12.98
CA HIS A 66 -11.54 5.14 11.87
C HIS A 66 -12.19 5.60 10.57
N PHE A 67 -11.43 6.14 9.62
CA PHE A 67 -11.82 6.16 8.22
C PHE A 67 -10.58 6.00 7.34
N HIS A 68 -10.79 5.70 6.06
CA HIS A 68 -9.72 5.66 5.07
C HIS A 68 -10.27 6.03 3.69
N LEU A 69 -9.73 7.09 3.10
CA LEU A 69 -10.29 7.69 1.88
C LEU A 69 -9.75 7.09 0.58
N GLY A 70 -8.64 6.34 0.63
CA GLY A 70 -8.00 5.78 -0.55
C GLY A 70 -6.48 5.84 -0.47
N SER A 71 -5.81 5.58 -1.59
CA SER A 71 -4.36 5.56 -1.70
C SER A 71 -3.87 6.49 -2.81
N GLN A 72 -2.59 6.89 -2.73
CA GLN A 72 -1.91 7.72 -3.74
C GLN A 72 -2.49 9.14 -3.89
N PHE A 73 -3.11 9.70 -2.85
CA PHE A 73 -3.47 11.11 -2.88
C PHE A 73 -2.26 11.99 -2.56
N ARG A 74 -2.21 13.15 -3.22
CA ARG A 74 -1.20 14.20 -3.01
C ARG A 74 -1.78 15.34 -2.17
N GLU A 75 -3.03 15.68 -2.44
CA GLU A 75 -3.70 16.82 -1.84
C GLU A 75 -4.37 16.44 -0.49
N PRO A 76 -4.17 17.24 0.58
CA PRO A 76 -4.71 16.96 1.91
C PRO A 76 -6.18 17.31 2.11
N GLU A 77 -6.78 18.13 1.24
CA GLU A 77 -8.14 18.69 1.38
C GLU A 77 -9.23 17.64 1.61
N PRO A 78 -9.24 16.46 0.94
CA PRO A 78 -10.28 15.47 1.21
C PRO A 78 -10.21 14.91 2.64
N VAL A 79 -9.02 14.91 3.26
CA VAL A 79 -8.84 14.41 4.62
C VAL A 79 -9.45 15.36 5.66
N THR A 80 -9.32 16.67 5.48
CA THR A 80 -9.82 17.66 6.47
C THR A 80 -11.33 17.64 6.57
N ALA A 81 -12.03 17.62 5.44
CA ALA A 81 -13.48 17.58 5.45
C ALA A 81 -14.01 16.21 5.94
N ALA A 82 -13.27 15.11 5.74
CA ALA A 82 -13.59 13.82 6.35
C ALA A 82 -13.37 13.81 7.88
N LEU A 83 -12.32 14.49 8.36
CA LEU A 83 -12.09 14.69 9.78
C LEU A 83 -13.25 15.44 10.43
N ASP A 84 -13.74 16.53 9.83
CA ASP A 84 -14.87 17.29 10.39
C ASP A 84 -16.11 16.43 10.60
N ARG A 85 -16.51 15.67 9.58
CA ARG A 85 -17.66 14.74 9.68
C ARG A 85 -17.44 13.66 10.74
N THR A 86 -16.20 13.18 10.88
CA THR A 86 -15.85 12.18 11.90
C THR A 86 -15.89 12.77 13.31
N LEU A 87 -15.46 14.02 13.47
CA LEU A 87 -15.52 14.74 14.75
C LEU A 87 -16.97 15.08 15.15
N ASP A 88 -17.83 15.41 14.18
CA ASP A 88 -19.28 15.56 14.42
C ASP A 88 -19.90 14.26 14.94
N LEU A 89 -19.50 13.12 14.38
CA LEU A 89 -19.92 11.81 14.89
C LEU A 89 -19.36 11.51 16.27
N ALA A 90 -18.09 11.81 16.53
CA ALA A 90 -17.47 11.62 17.84
C ALA A 90 -18.21 12.37 18.95
N ALA A 91 -18.64 13.61 18.68
CA ALA A 91 -19.43 14.43 19.60
C ALA A 91 -20.77 13.80 19.98
N ARG A 92 -21.42 13.08 19.05
CA ARG A 92 -22.67 12.35 19.31
C ARG A 92 -22.44 10.95 19.91
N ALA A 93 -21.30 10.34 19.61
CA ALA A 93 -20.96 8.97 20.01
C ALA A 93 -20.60 8.82 21.49
N GLY A 94 -20.32 9.91 22.22
CA GLY A 94 -20.04 9.86 23.66
C GLY A 94 -18.84 8.97 23.99
N LEU A 95 -17.76 9.09 23.23
CA LEU A 95 -16.53 8.32 23.37
C LEU A 95 -15.80 8.67 24.69
N PRO A 96 -15.00 7.74 25.25
CA PRO A 96 -14.23 8.02 26.47
C PRO A 96 -13.17 9.11 26.27
N ALA A 97 -12.67 9.70 27.35
CA ALA A 97 -11.70 10.80 27.28
C ALA A 97 -10.40 10.44 26.54
N ASN A 98 -9.96 9.19 26.60
CA ASN A 98 -8.77 8.66 25.94
C ASN A 98 -9.07 7.97 24.60
N TRP A 99 -10.15 8.36 23.92
CA TRP A 99 -10.52 7.80 22.62
C TRP A 99 -9.44 7.98 21.55
N ALA A 100 -9.55 7.21 20.49
CA ALA A 100 -8.63 7.25 19.36
C ALA A 100 -9.34 7.65 18.06
N LEU A 101 -8.60 8.36 17.22
CA LEU A 101 -9.02 8.74 15.88
C LEU A 101 -7.96 8.30 14.88
N SER A 102 -8.38 7.56 13.86
CA SER A 102 -7.52 7.22 12.72
C SER A 102 -8.12 7.72 11.41
N PRO A 103 -7.51 8.71 10.73
CA PRO A 103 -7.86 9.06 9.36
C PRO A 103 -7.25 8.08 8.33
N GLY A 104 -6.67 6.98 8.81
CA GLY A 104 -6.06 5.95 7.99
C GLY A 104 -4.72 6.38 7.38
N GLY A 105 -4.38 5.76 6.26
CA GLY A 105 -3.23 6.12 5.44
C GLY A 105 -3.64 6.77 4.12
N GLY A 106 -2.76 6.63 3.12
CA GLY A 106 -3.08 6.95 1.73
C GLY A 106 -2.24 8.04 1.09
N LEU A 107 -1.45 8.76 1.89
CA LEU A 107 -0.43 9.68 1.40
C LEU A 107 0.48 8.94 0.41
N GLY A 108 0.66 9.55 -0.76
CA GLY A 108 1.36 8.93 -1.86
C GLY A 108 2.89 8.83 -1.71
N ALA A 109 3.49 8.38 -2.80
CA ALA A 109 4.90 8.57 -3.14
C ALA A 109 4.99 8.92 -4.63
N ALA A 110 6.03 9.66 -5.03
CA ALA A 110 6.34 9.93 -6.43
C ALA A 110 7.07 8.72 -7.03
N TYR A 111 6.42 7.99 -7.96
CA TYR A 111 7.00 6.83 -8.65
C TYR A 111 7.65 7.21 -9.97
N HIS A 112 7.23 8.33 -10.54
CA HIS A 112 7.69 8.88 -11.79
C HIS A 112 8.02 10.37 -11.61
N GLU A 113 8.90 10.92 -12.44
CA GLU A 113 9.39 12.30 -12.35
C GLU A 113 8.24 13.33 -12.46
N ALA A 114 7.25 13.02 -13.29
CA ALA A 114 6.00 13.78 -13.41
C ALA A 114 5.17 13.87 -12.11
N ASP A 115 5.44 13.02 -11.11
CA ASP A 115 4.78 13.08 -9.80
C ASP A 115 5.47 14.09 -8.85
N LEU A 116 6.58 14.70 -9.26
CA LEU A 116 7.33 15.67 -8.48
C LEU A 116 6.84 17.12 -8.73
N PRO A 117 6.95 18.01 -7.74
CA PRO A 117 7.38 17.74 -6.36
C PRO A 117 6.31 16.97 -5.57
N HIS A 118 6.75 16.01 -4.74
CA HIS A 118 5.84 15.29 -3.84
C HIS A 118 5.71 16.06 -2.51
N PRO A 119 4.50 16.15 -1.92
CA PRO A 119 4.30 16.75 -0.61
C PRO A 119 5.21 16.17 0.48
N VAL A 120 5.69 17.01 1.38
CA VAL A 120 6.51 16.59 2.51
C VAL A 120 5.62 15.92 3.56
N VAL A 121 6.01 14.73 4.01
CA VAL A 121 5.25 13.94 4.99
C VAL A 121 4.98 14.74 6.27
N ALA A 122 5.97 15.51 6.73
CA ALA A 122 5.82 16.36 7.91
C ALA A 122 4.70 17.40 7.76
N ASP A 123 4.52 17.98 6.57
CA ASP A 123 3.49 18.99 6.33
C ASP A 123 2.09 18.36 6.37
N TYR A 124 1.94 17.17 5.79
CA TYR A 124 0.71 16.38 5.90
C TYR A 124 0.35 16.08 7.37
N VAL A 125 1.32 15.58 8.15
CA VAL A 125 1.10 15.26 9.56
C VAL A 125 0.72 16.51 10.37
N ARG A 126 1.40 17.64 10.15
CA ARG A 126 1.06 18.91 10.81
C ARG A 126 -0.35 19.38 10.46
N LEU A 127 -0.75 19.27 9.19
CA LEU A 127 -2.09 19.64 8.75
C LEU A 127 -3.16 18.78 9.43
N VAL A 128 -3.01 17.46 9.41
CA VAL A 128 -3.97 16.55 10.05
C VAL A 128 -4.05 16.78 11.56
N ALA A 129 -2.90 16.88 12.24
CA ALA A 129 -2.86 17.11 13.68
C ALA A 129 -3.48 18.47 14.06
N GLY A 130 -3.14 19.53 13.32
CA GLY A 130 -3.71 20.87 13.52
C GLY A 130 -5.23 20.88 13.34
N HIS A 131 -5.74 20.21 12.30
CA HIS A 131 -7.17 20.11 12.03
C HIS A 131 -7.91 19.34 13.13
N VAL A 132 -7.34 18.23 13.62
CA VAL A 132 -7.90 17.47 14.76
C VAL A 132 -7.96 18.32 16.02
N VAL A 133 -6.89 19.06 16.35
CA VAL A 133 -6.85 19.92 17.53
C VAL A 133 -7.89 21.03 17.44
N ALA A 134 -7.96 21.74 16.31
CA ALA A 134 -8.93 22.81 16.10
C ALA A 134 -10.37 22.28 16.13
N GLY A 135 -10.63 21.17 15.42
CA GLY A 135 -11.95 20.56 15.34
C GLY A 135 -12.45 19.98 16.66
N CYS A 136 -11.57 19.42 17.49
CA CYS A 136 -11.92 18.97 18.85
C CYS A 136 -12.26 20.15 19.76
N ARG A 137 -11.45 21.22 19.75
CA ARG A 137 -11.71 22.44 20.53
C ARG A 137 -13.06 23.05 20.19
N ALA A 138 -13.38 23.17 18.90
CA ALA A 138 -14.64 23.72 18.42
C ALA A 138 -15.88 22.92 18.89
N ARG A 139 -15.71 21.63 19.19
CA ARG A 139 -16.79 20.71 19.60
C ARG A 139 -16.75 20.34 21.08
N GLY A 140 -15.83 20.91 21.86
CA GLY A 140 -15.64 20.56 23.27
C GLY A 140 -15.21 19.10 23.49
N LEU A 141 -14.56 18.47 22.51
CA LEU A 141 -14.09 17.10 22.60
C LEU A 141 -12.70 17.02 23.28
N PRO A 142 -12.44 15.98 24.10
CA PRO A 142 -11.08 15.67 24.54
C PRO A 142 -10.22 15.30 23.32
N LEU A 143 -8.93 15.65 23.36
CA LEU A 143 -8.02 15.33 22.27
C LEU A 143 -7.85 13.81 22.15
N PRO A 144 -8.09 13.22 20.96
CA PRO A 144 -7.88 11.80 20.76
C PRO A 144 -6.40 11.44 20.71
N ARG A 145 -6.08 10.16 20.94
CA ARG A 145 -4.88 9.58 20.36
C ARG A 145 -5.04 9.51 18.84
N LEU A 146 -4.34 10.39 18.13
CA LEU A 146 -4.28 10.38 16.67
C LEU A 146 -3.38 9.24 16.19
N GLN A 147 -3.93 8.32 15.40
CA GLN A 147 -3.19 7.23 14.77
C GLN A 147 -3.24 7.34 13.26
N LEU A 148 -2.09 7.44 12.60
CA LEU A 148 -1.99 7.38 11.14
C LEU A 148 -1.59 5.96 10.71
N GLU A 149 -1.98 5.56 9.50
CA GLU A 149 -1.69 4.23 8.94
C GLU A 149 -0.86 4.31 7.64
N PRO A 150 0.33 4.96 7.66
CA PRO A 150 1.15 5.07 6.45
C PRO A 150 1.74 3.70 6.07
N GLY A 151 1.39 3.22 4.89
CA GLY A 151 2.12 2.11 4.24
C GLY A 151 3.09 2.67 3.20
N ARG A 152 2.52 3.11 2.08
CA ARG A 152 3.26 3.58 0.91
C ARG A 152 4.27 4.69 1.20
N SER A 153 3.84 5.76 1.84
CA SER A 153 4.68 6.93 2.13
C SER A 153 5.84 6.59 3.07
N LEU A 154 5.75 5.49 3.83
CA LEU A 154 6.79 5.02 4.72
C LEU A 154 7.84 4.17 3.98
N VAL A 155 7.39 3.15 3.23
CA VAL A 155 8.30 2.12 2.71
C VAL A 155 8.60 2.21 1.22
N ALA A 156 7.80 2.92 0.41
CA ALA A 156 7.95 2.88 -1.04
C ALA A 156 9.34 3.32 -1.51
N ARG A 157 9.83 4.45 -1.01
CA ARG A 157 11.14 5.03 -1.37
C ARG A 157 12.34 4.23 -0.85
N ALA A 158 12.13 3.36 0.15
CA ALA A 158 13.21 2.55 0.72
C ALA A 158 13.58 1.36 -0.18
N GLY A 159 12.70 0.95 -1.09
CA GLY A 159 12.94 -0.17 -2.00
C GLY A 159 13.39 0.28 -3.39
N VAL A 160 14.35 -0.45 -3.96
CA VAL A 160 14.77 -0.40 -5.36
C VAL A 160 14.74 -1.82 -5.90
N ALA A 161 14.00 -2.07 -6.98
CA ALA A 161 14.04 -3.35 -7.66
C ALA A 161 15.18 -3.35 -8.67
N LEU A 162 15.97 -4.42 -8.70
CA LEU A 162 17.04 -4.63 -9.67
C LEU A 162 16.63 -5.75 -10.61
N TYR A 163 16.74 -5.50 -11.91
CA TYR A 163 16.50 -6.48 -12.95
C TYR A 163 17.74 -6.62 -13.83
N ARG A 164 17.96 -7.82 -14.35
CA ARG A 164 18.91 -8.07 -15.44
C ARG A 164 18.18 -8.00 -16.78
N ILE A 165 18.80 -7.35 -17.75
CA ILE A 165 18.35 -7.42 -19.14
C ILE A 165 18.80 -8.77 -19.70
N GLU A 166 17.85 -9.61 -20.07
CA GLU A 166 18.11 -10.91 -20.69
C GLU A 166 18.18 -10.80 -22.22
N THR A 167 17.39 -9.91 -22.82
CA THR A 167 17.33 -9.77 -24.27
C THR A 167 17.02 -8.33 -24.68
N VAL A 168 17.72 -7.86 -25.72
CA VAL A 168 17.41 -6.60 -26.40
C VAL A 168 16.83 -6.92 -27.78
N LYS A 169 15.59 -6.48 -28.03
CA LYS A 169 14.87 -6.79 -29.28
C LYS A 169 14.36 -5.52 -29.94
N HIS A 170 14.57 -5.40 -31.25
CA HIS A 170 13.95 -4.36 -32.07
C HIS A 170 12.76 -4.95 -32.82
N SER A 171 11.56 -4.43 -32.58
CA SER A 171 10.34 -4.95 -33.21
C SER A 171 9.27 -3.87 -33.29
N ALA A 172 8.61 -3.74 -34.44
CA ALA A 172 7.55 -2.76 -34.69
C ALA A 172 7.93 -1.33 -34.27
N GLY A 173 9.16 -0.90 -34.57
CA GLY A 173 9.67 0.43 -34.21
C GLY A 173 9.99 0.63 -32.72
N ARG A 174 9.94 -0.42 -31.90
CA ARG A 174 10.25 -0.37 -30.46
C ARG A 174 11.54 -1.11 -30.14
N ARG A 175 12.31 -0.53 -29.22
CA ARG A 175 13.47 -1.15 -28.58
C ARG A 175 13.02 -1.75 -27.24
N TRP A 176 12.86 -3.07 -27.22
CA TRP A 176 12.47 -3.82 -26.04
C TRP A 176 13.71 -4.24 -25.24
N LEU A 177 13.66 -3.99 -23.94
CA LEU A 177 14.59 -4.52 -22.95
C LEU A 177 13.82 -5.55 -22.13
N LEU A 178 14.03 -6.84 -22.43
CA LEU A 178 13.35 -7.94 -21.74
C LEU A 178 14.13 -8.27 -20.46
N LEU A 179 13.42 -8.27 -19.35
CA LEU A 179 13.96 -8.37 -18.00
C LEU A 179 13.80 -9.79 -17.44
N ASP A 180 14.57 -10.12 -16.40
CA ASP A 180 14.49 -11.37 -15.62
C ASP A 180 13.35 -11.38 -14.56
N GLY A 181 12.51 -10.35 -14.58
CA GLY A 181 11.33 -10.19 -13.73
C GLY A 181 10.28 -9.29 -14.42
N GLY A 182 9.13 -9.10 -13.80
CA GLY A 182 7.95 -8.52 -14.46
C GLY A 182 6.69 -8.66 -13.62
N LEU A 183 5.60 -9.04 -14.28
CA LEU A 183 4.26 -9.24 -13.72
C LEU A 183 4.25 -10.02 -12.40
N ALA A 184 5.06 -11.08 -12.30
CA ALA A 184 5.06 -11.95 -11.12
C ALA A 184 5.60 -11.27 -9.86
N ASP A 185 6.60 -10.38 -9.96
CA ASP A 185 7.13 -9.65 -8.80
C ASP A 185 6.56 -8.23 -8.67
N ASN A 186 6.11 -7.63 -9.78
CA ASN A 186 5.51 -6.31 -9.83
C ASN A 186 4.24 -6.30 -10.69
N PRO A 187 3.10 -6.71 -10.13
CA PRO A 187 1.85 -6.71 -10.88
C PRO A 187 1.24 -5.31 -11.01
N ARG A 188 1.82 -4.28 -10.38
CA ARG A 188 1.20 -2.95 -10.28
C ARG A 188 1.01 -2.23 -11.62
N PRO A 189 1.94 -2.29 -12.60
CA PRO A 189 1.70 -1.73 -13.93
C PRO A 189 0.49 -2.39 -14.60
N ALA A 190 0.39 -3.71 -14.57
CA ALA A 190 -0.72 -4.45 -15.16
C ALA A 190 -2.06 -4.22 -14.45
N LEU A 191 -2.07 -4.21 -13.11
CA LEU A 191 -3.30 -4.11 -12.31
C LEU A 191 -3.82 -2.68 -12.17
N TYR A 192 -2.93 -1.68 -12.13
CA TYR A 192 -3.27 -0.32 -11.74
C TYR A 192 -2.80 0.74 -12.73
N ALA A 193 -2.21 0.35 -13.86
CA ALA A 193 -1.49 1.26 -14.76
C ALA A 193 -0.46 2.11 -14.00
N ALA A 194 0.16 1.53 -12.96
CA ALA A 194 1.14 2.24 -12.15
C ALA A 194 2.36 2.59 -13.01
N ARG A 195 2.70 3.88 -13.05
CA ARG A 195 3.87 4.39 -13.77
C ARG A 195 5.11 4.26 -12.89
N TYR A 196 6.22 3.89 -13.51
CA TYR A 196 7.55 3.85 -12.90
C TYR A 196 8.56 4.49 -13.85
N THR A 197 9.71 4.85 -13.30
CA THR A 197 10.93 5.18 -14.04
C THR A 197 12.00 4.10 -13.79
N ALA A 198 13.06 4.09 -14.59
CA ALA A 198 14.20 3.22 -14.36
C ALA A 198 15.52 3.87 -14.78
N LEU A 199 16.61 3.39 -14.20
CA LEU A 199 17.96 3.87 -14.45
C LEU A 199 18.87 2.67 -14.71
N PRO A 200 19.88 2.78 -15.58
CA PRO A 200 20.92 1.78 -15.61
C PRO A 200 21.73 1.83 -14.30
N VAL A 201 22.13 0.67 -13.79
CA VAL A 201 22.93 0.62 -12.54
C VAL A 201 24.34 1.18 -12.75
N ARG A 202 24.96 0.90 -13.91
CA ARG A 202 26.27 1.44 -14.28
C ARG A 202 26.09 2.79 -14.97
N GLN A 203 26.82 3.81 -14.52
CA GLN A 203 26.75 5.17 -15.07
C GLN A 203 25.30 5.67 -15.17
N PRO A 204 24.58 5.82 -14.04
CA PRO A 204 23.14 6.11 -14.00
C PRO A 204 22.74 7.43 -14.68
N LEU A 205 23.69 8.34 -14.88
CA LEU A 205 23.48 9.65 -15.50
C LEU A 205 23.87 9.68 -16.98
N ARG A 206 24.16 8.54 -17.60
CA ARG A 206 24.55 8.51 -19.02
C ARG A 206 23.36 8.94 -19.90
N PRO A 207 23.58 9.76 -20.95
CA PRO A 207 22.49 10.30 -21.77
C PRO A 207 21.67 9.21 -22.46
N ALA A 208 20.36 9.43 -22.57
CA ALA A 208 19.48 8.54 -23.32
C ALA A 208 19.82 8.57 -24.82
N THR A 209 19.80 7.39 -25.46
CA THR A 209 19.98 7.23 -26.91
C THR A 209 18.64 7.14 -27.64
N GLY A 210 17.56 6.87 -26.91
CA GLY A 210 16.19 6.85 -27.43
C GLY A 210 15.21 6.21 -26.44
N PRO A 211 13.93 6.06 -26.82
CA PRO A 211 12.95 5.38 -25.99
C PRO A 211 13.26 3.87 -25.88
N ALA A 212 12.94 3.29 -24.73
CA ALA A 212 12.98 1.85 -24.47
C ALA A 212 11.67 1.38 -23.82
N TRP A 213 11.30 0.13 -24.09
CA TRP A 213 10.14 -0.54 -23.49
C TRP A 213 10.65 -1.70 -22.65
N LEU A 214 10.37 -1.68 -21.35
CA LEU A 214 10.81 -2.67 -20.38
C LEU A 214 9.65 -3.62 -20.10
N ALA A 215 9.87 -4.90 -20.38
CA ALA A 215 8.88 -5.96 -20.23
C ALA A 215 9.51 -7.18 -19.56
N GLY A 216 8.72 -7.97 -18.86
CA GLY A 216 9.20 -9.21 -18.26
C GLY A 216 9.12 -10.42 -19.20
N PRO A 217 9.40 -11.62 -18.68
CA PRO A 217 9.43 -12.86 -19.44
C PRO A 217 8.08 -13.61 -19.47
N PHE A 218 7.00 -13.04 -18.93
CA PHE A 218 5.71 -13.73 -18.73
C PHE A 218 4.83 -13.71 -19.99
N CYS A 219 3.91 -14.68 -20.08
CA CYS A 219 3.13 -14.92 -21.30
C CYS A 219 1.97 -13.92 -21.55
N GLU A 220 1.80 -12.90 -20.70
CA GLU A 220 0.75 -11.91 -20.81
C GLU A 220 1.25 -10.70 -21.58
N THR A 221 0.45 -10.24 -22.53
CA THR A 221 0.65 -8.93 -23.17
C THR A 221 0.72 -7.78 -22.15
N GLY A 222 0.14 -7.97 -20.96
CA GLY A 222 0.17 -7.04 -19.84
C GLY A 222 1.48 -7.05 -19.04
N ASP A 223 2.44 -7.93 -19.31
CA ASP A 223 3.75 -7.97 -18.65
C ASP A 223 4.68 -6.87 -19.17
N ARG A 224 4.25 -5.64 -18.97
CA ARG A 224 4.95 -4.42 -19.39
C ARG A 224 5.13 -3.55 -18.16
N LEU A 225 6.39 -3.34 -17.79
CA LEU A 225 6.73 -2.57 -16.60
C LEU A 225 6.80 -1.08 -16.90
N ILE A 226 7.48 -0.69 -17.98
CA ILE A 226 7.67 0.72 -18.35
C ILE A 226 7.64 0.87 -19.87
N ASP A 227 6.85 1.82 -20.34
CA ASP A 227 6.68 2.12 -21.76
C ASP A 227 7.40 3.41 -22.14
N ALA A 228 8.15 3.38 -23.25
CA ALA A 228 8.79 4.54 -23.88
C ALA A 228 9.67 5.38 -22.93
N LEU A 229 10.41 4.73 -22.04
CA LEU A 229 11.37 5.37 -21.15
C LEU A 229 12.55 5.93 -21.95
N PRO A 230 12.91 7.22 -21.84
CA PRO A 230 14.18 7.72 -22.35
C PRO A 230 15.32 6.98 -21.65
N PHE A 231 15.98 6.07 -22.38
CA PHE A 231 16.96 5.16 -21.80
C PHE A 231 18.21 5.11 -22.68
N PRO A 232 19.42 5.01 -22.10
CA PRO A 232 20.63 4.84 -22.89
C PRO A 232 20.67 3.47 -23.58
N ASP A 233 21.69 3.24 -24.41
CA ASP A 233 21.97 1.90 -24.91
C ASP A 233 22.30 0.95 -23.77
N ALA A 234 21.85 -0.28 -23.91
CA ALA A 234 22.00 -1.35 -22.94
C ALA A 234 22.17 -2.67 -23.70
N ALA A 235 22.87 -3.61 -23.08
CA ALA A 235 23.12 -4.93 -23.62
C ALA A 235 22.54 -6.02 -22.70
N PRO A 236 22.32 -7.24 -23.23
CA PRO A 236 22.10 -8.40 -22.37
C PRO A 236 23.17 -8.51 -21.28
N GLY A 237 22.75 -8.79 -20.06
CA GLY A 237 23.61 -8.83 -18.87
C GLY A 237 23.67 -7.52 -18.08
N ASP A 238 23.33 -6.38 -18.67
CA ASP A 238 23.24 -5.11 -17.94
C ASP A 238 22.14 -5.15 -16.87
N LEU A 239 22.34 -4.35 -15.82
CA LEU A 239 21.36 -4.20 -14.74
C LEU A 239 20.60 -2.88 -14.84
N VAL A 240 19.31 -2.96 -14.56
CA VAL A 240 18.37 -1.84 -14.50
C VAL A 240 17.82 -1.74 -13.08
N ALA A 241 17.78 -0.52 -12.54
CA ALA A 241 17.18 -0.20 -11.26
C ALA A 241 15.84 0.50 -11.46
N VAL A 242 14.80 0.00 -10.81
CA VAL A 242 13.47 0.63 -10.71
C VAL A 242 13.34 1.17 -9.28
N PRO A 243 13.42 2.50 -9.09
CA PRO A 243 13.26 3.11 -7.78
C PRO A 243 11.82 3.04 -7.27
N VAL A 244 11.64 3.30 -5.97
CA VAL A 244 10.32 3.42 -5.32
C VAL A 244 9.54 2.08 -5.32
N SER A 245 10.26 0.96 -5.33
CA SER A 245 9.71 -0.40 -5.39
C SER A 245 9.39 -1.02 -4.03
N GLY A 246 9.49 -0.26 -2.93
CA GLY A 246 9.36 -0.82 -1.57
C GLY A 246 7.93 -1.12 -1.12
N ALA A 247 6.91 -0.59 -1.80
CA ALA A 247 5.51 -0.74 -1.39
C ALA A 247 4.69 -1.47 -2.46
N TYR A 248 4.01 -2.54 -2.05
CA TYR A 248 3.03 -3.30 -2.86
C TYR A 248 3.55 -3.97 -4.13
N GLN A 249 4.87 -3.96 -4.36
CA GLN A 249 5.49 -4.78 -5.39
C GLN A 249 5.59 -6.23 -4.86
N LEU A 250 6.58 -6.50 -4.01
CA LEU A 250 6.84 -7.85 -3.51
C LEU A 250 5.69 -8.42 -2.64
N SER A 251 4.96 -7.59 -1.91
CA SER A 251 3.82 -8.07 -1.12
C SER A 251 2.67 -8.57 -2.00
N MET A 252 2.63 -8.19 -3.28
CA MET A 252 1.68 -8.66 -4.28
C MET A 252 2.32 -9.69 -5.23
N ALA A 253 3.53 -10.15 -4.97
CA ALA A 253 4.21 -11.10 -5.83
C ALA A 253 3.46 -12.45 -5.88
N SER A 254 3.58 -13.12 -7.01
CA SER A 254 2.95 -14.41 -7.32
C SER A 254 3.97 -15.38 -7.90
N SER A 255 3.61 -16.66 -7.94
CA SER A 255 4.38 -17.71 -8.61
C SER A 255 3.89 -17.94 -10.05
N TYR A 256 3.42 -16.88 -10.72
CA TYR A 256 2.89 -16.96 -12.08
C TYR A 256 3.97 -17.47 -13.05
N ASN A 257 3.60 -18.38 -13.96
CA ASN A 257 4.53 -19.19 -14.77
C ASN A 257 5.66 -19.89 -13.97
N GLY A 258 5.44 -20.20 -12.69
CA GLY A 258 6.48 -20.81 -11.85
C GLY A 258 7.59 -19.83 -11.46
N ALA A 259 7.32 -18.52 -11.50
CA ALA A 259 8.26 -17.51 -11.01
C ALA A 259 8.58 -17.73 -9.53
N ALA A 260 9.87 -17.71 -9.20
CA ALA A 260 10.31 -17.65 -7.82
C ALA A 260 10.32 -16.20 -7.33
N ARG A 261 9.73 -15.93 -6.16
CA ARG A 261 9.86 -14.62 -5.52
C ARG A 261 11.33 -14.24 -5.35
N PRO A 262 11.71 -12.99 -5.65
CA PRO A 262 13.10 -12.54 -5.60
C PRO A 262 13.64 -12.49 -4.17
N ALA A 263 14.97 -12.49 -4.05
CA ALA A 263 15.63 -12.18 -2.79
C ALA A 263 15.47 -10.69 -2.42
N VAL A 264 15.46 -10.39 -1.12
CA VAL A 264 15.47 -9.02 -0.60
C VAL A 264 16.71 -8.80 0.26
N LEU A 265 17.45 -7.74 -0.05
CA LEU A 265 18.64 -7.31 0.67
C LEU A 265 18.35 -6.03 1.45
N TRP A 266 18.77 -5.99 2.71
CA TRP A 266 18.86 -4.77 3.51
C TRP A 266 20.25 -4.17 3.36
N LEU A 267 20.31 -2.90 2.92
CA LEU A 267 21.56 -2.18 2.69
C LEU A 267 21.73 -1.13 3.78
N GLU A 268 22.78 -1.26 4.58
CA GLU A 268 23.05 -0.34 5.69
C GLU A 268 24.55 -0.23 5.95
N ASN A 269 25.05 1.00 6.10
CA ASN A 269 26.45 1.28 6.44
C ASN A 269 27.47 0.54 5.53
N GLY A 270 27.20 0.49 4.22
CA GLY A 270 28.04 -0.18 3.23
C GLY A 270 27.96 -1.72 3.25
N ARG A 271 27.05 -2.32 4.02
CA ARG A 271 26.84 -3.77 4.10
C ARG A 271 25.52 -4.18 3.45
N ALA A 272 25.50 -5.39 2.91
CA ALA A 272 24.31 -6.03 2.38
C ALA A 272 23.95 -7.26 3.23
N HIS A 273 22.71 -7.29 3.71
CA HIS A 273 22.17 -8.38 4.53
C HIS A 273 20.98 -9.02 3.82
N LEU A 274 21.02 -10.34 3.60
CA LEU A 274 19.87 -11.06 3.07
C LEU A 274 18.76 -11.13 4.13
N ILE A 275 17.62 -10.49 3.88
CA ILE A 275 16.47 -10.48 4.79
C ILE A 275 15.31 -11.34 4.28
N GLN A 276 15.28 -11.66 2.98
CA GLN A 276 14.39 -12.66 2.40
C GLN A 276 15.15 -13.42 1.32
N ALA A 277 15.25 -14.75 1.46
CA ALA A 277 15.85 -15.60 0.45
C ALA A 277 14.97 -15.68 -0.80
N ARG A 278 15.59 -15.86 -1.96
CA ARG A 278 14.88 -16.18 -3.21
C ARG A 278 14.21 -17.54 -3.06
N GLU A 279 12.98 -17.68 -3.56
CA GLU A 279 12.32 -18.98 -3.63
C GLU A 279 13.05 -19.94 -4.58
N THR A 280 12.98 -21.22 -4.27
CA THR A 280 13.54 -22.32 -5.07
C THR A 280 12.42 -23.12 -5.74
N PRO A 281 12.73 -23.99 -6.72
CA PRO A 281 11.72 -24.91 -7.26
C PRO A 281 11.01 -25.76 -6.19
N ALA A 282 11.70 -26.10 -5.09
CA ALA A 282 11.10 -26.85 -3.99
C ALA A 282 10.04 -26.03 -3.22
N ASP A 283 10.24 -24.71 -3.10
CA ASP A 283 9.27 -23.82 -2.46
C ASP A 283 7.96 -23.74 -3.26
N LEU A 284 8.06 -23.74 -4.59
CA LEU A 284 6.91 -23.73 -5.51
C LEU A 284 6.06 -25.00 -5.37
N LEU A 285 6.70 -26.15 -5.20
CA LEU A 285 6.05 -27.46 -5.10
C LEU A 285 5.64 -27.82 -3.67
N ARG A 286 5.93 -26.96 -2.67
CA ARG A 286 5.74 -27.28 -1.24
C ARG A 286 4.29 -27.64 -0.87
N ARG A 287 3.31 -27.21 -1.67
CA ARG A 287 1.88 -27.46 -1.46
C ARG A 287 1.38 -28.70 -2.20
N ASP A 288 2.18 -29.23 -3.11
CA ASP A 288 1.78 -30.34 -3.97
C ASP A 288 2.01 -31.66 -3.24
N ARG A 289 1.06 -32.59 -3.39
CA ARG A 289 1.15 -33.94 -2.82
C ARG A 289 1.15 -34.95 -3.97
N PRO A 290 2.01 -35.97 -3.93
CA PRO A 290 1.99 -37.01 -4.96
C PRO A 290 0.65 -37.73 -4.91
N LEU A 291 0.10 -38.05 -6.09
CA LEU A 291 -1.02 -38.97 -6.19
C LEU A 291 -0.54 -40.41 -5.90
N PRO A 292 -1.42 -41.29 -5.41
CA PRO A 292 -1.13 -42.72 -5.35
C PRO A 292 -0.69 -43.24 -6.72
N ARG A 293 0.32 -44.12 -6.76
CA ARG A 293 0.90 -44.65 -8.00
C ARG A 293 0.06 -45.74 -8.67
N ASP A 294 -1.06 -46.12 -8.08
CA ASP A 294 -1.89 -47.25 -8.52
C ASP A 294 -3.06 -46.82 -9.43
N HIS A 295 -2.85 -45.79 -10.26
CA HIS A 295 -3.76 -45.38 -11.33
C HIS A 295 -3.14 -45.66 -12.70
#